data_AF-A0A533RSD0-F1
#
_entry.id   AF-A0A533RSD0-F1
#
_cell.length_a   1.000
_cell.length_b   1.000
_cell.length_c   1.000
_cell.angle_alpha   90.00
_cell.angle_beta   90.00
_cell.angle_gamma   90.00
#
_symmetry.space_group_name_H-M   'P 1'
#
loop_
_entity.id
_entity.type
_entity.pdbx_description
1 polymer ?
#
loop_
_entity_poly.entity_id
_entity_poly.type
_entity_poly.pdbx_seq_one_letter_code
_entity_poly.pdbx_strand_id
1 'polypeptide(L)'
;MTGKVSVDLDGKTYSHADLGRCVFTGDTPEALDMALAGSATDCLKRCFRQLGEQFGNLLYDKEIAQNAGLDQNRSNGTSASKANSMPSTTSIVRKYGDGVSVNGNVSEQEAFDQFKEKTGRVPATKDELRNWLASQRATPTPASVAA
;
A
#
# COMPACT_ATOMS: atom_id res chain seq x y z
N MET A 1 -14.19 -18.47 -3.92
CA MET A 1 -14.27 -19.43 -2.79
C MET A 1 -15.30 -18.90 -1.80
N THR A 2 -16.14 -19.74 -1.20
CA THR A 2 -17.03 -19.33 -0.07
C THR A 2 -16.44 -19.81 1.24
N GLY A 3 -16.66 -19.08 2.31
CA GLY A 3 -16.21 -19.47 3.65
C GLY A 3 -17.14 -18.90 4.72
N LYS A 4 -17.13 -19.54 5.88
CA LYS A 4 -17.91 -19.16 7.05
C LYS A 4 -16.99 -19.13 8.26
N VAL A 5 -17.02 -18.02 9.00
CA VAL A 5 -16.31 -17.86 10.27
C VAL A 5 -17.36 -17.89 11.37
N SER A 6 -17.09 -18.66 12.42
CA SER A 6 -17.84 -18.64 13.67
C SER A 6 -16.88 -18.32 14.81
N VAL A 7 -17.24 -17.36 15.65
CA VAL A 7 -16.44 -16.92 16.80
C VAL A 7 -17.33 -16.91 18.04
N ASP A 8 -16.89 -17.53 19.11
CA ASP A 8 -17.54 -17.44 20.41
C ASP A 8 -16.90 -16.30 21.21
N LEU A 9 -17.70 -15.29 21.53
CA LEU A 9 -17.29 -14.13 22.33
C LEU A 9 -18.26 -13.98 23.50
N ASP A 10 -17.74 -13.97 24.72
CA ASP A 10 -18.51 -13.82 25.95
C ASP A 10 -19.72 -14.78 26.06
N GLY A 11 -19.53 -16.02 25.62
CA GLY A 11 -20.57 -17.05 25.64
C GLY A 11 -21.61 -16.93 24.52
N LYS A 12 -21.44 -15.99 23.58
CA LYS A 12 -22.30 -15.83 22.40
C LYS A 12 -21.55 -16.17 21.12
N THR A 13 -22.14 -17.05 20.31
CA THR A 13 -21.63 -17.40 18.97
C THR A 13 -22.03 -16.36 17.94
N TYR A 14 -21.04 -15.75 17.30
CA TYR A 14 -21.20 -14.90 16.13
C TYR A 14 -20.79 -15.68 14.90
N SER A 15 -21.57 -15.60 13.83
CA SER A 15 -21.26 -16.33 12.60
C SER A 15 -21.56 -15.51 11.37
N HIS A 16 -20.60 -15.48 10.44
CA HIS A 16 -20.74 -14.79 9.17
C HIS A 16 -20.15 -15.62 8.03
N ALA A 17 -20.82 -15.60 6.89
CA ALA A 17 -20.36 -16.23 5.66
C ALA A 17 -20.24 -15.19 4.55
N ASP A 18 -19.13 -15.23 3.81
CA ASP A 18 -18.86 -14.34 2.69
C ASP A 18 -18.10 -15.10 1.59
N LEU A 19 -17.83 -14.43 0.49
CA LEU A 19 -17.11 -14.95 -0.67
C LEU A 19 -15.77 -14.23 -0.82
N GLY A 20 -14.69 -14.99 -0.87
CA GLY A 20 -13.37 -14.48 -1.23
C GLY A 20 -13.02 -14.68 -2.69
N ARG A 21 -12.33 -13.70 -3.25
CA ARG A 21 -11.74 -13.75 -4.59
C ARG A 21 -10.31 -13.28 -4.59
N CYS A 22 -9.48 -13.97 -5.37
CA CYS A 22 -8.17 -13.51 -5.80
C CYS A 22 -8.03 -13.81 -7.28
N VAL A 23 -7.55 -12.81 -8.02
CA VAL A 23 -7.22 -12.94 -9.44
C VAL A 23 -5.71 -13.00 -9.52
N PHE A 24 -5.21 -14.14 -9.96
CA PHE A 24 -3.80 -14.37 -10.24
C PHE A 24 -3.70 -14.99 -11.63
N THR A 25 -2.78 -14.50 -12.46
CA THR A 25 -2.61 -14.96 -13.85
C THR A 25 -1.30 -15.70 -13.96
N GLY A 26 -1.35 -16.93 -14.48
CA GLY A 26 -0.19 -17.77 -14.74
C GLY A 26 -0.63 -19.19 -15.09
N ASP A 27 0.17 -19.90 -15.88
CA ASP A 27 -0.10 -21.26 -16.35
C ASP A 27 0.64 -22.34 -15.55
N THR A 28 1.04 -22.02 -14.32
CA THR A 28 1.75 -22.95 -13.44
C THR A 28 0.88 -23.39 -12.26
N PRO A 29 1.14 -24.56 -11.65
CA PRO A 29 0.43 -24.98 -10.43
C PRO A 29 0.55 -23.96 -9.30
N GLU A 30 1.68 -23.28 -9.17
CA GLU A 30 1.91 -22.22 -8.18
C GLU A 30 0.95 -21.05 -8.39
N ALA A 31 0.60 -20.74 -9.64
CA ALA A 31 -0.37 -19.70 -9.95
C ALA A 31 -1.78 -20.04 -9.41
N LEU A 32 -2.16 -21.32 -9.49
CA LEU A 32 -3.41 -21.81 -8.91
C LEU A 32 -3.36 -21.75 -7.38
N ASP A 33 -2.25 -22.16 -6.77
CA ASP A 33 -2.07 -22.12 -5.31
C ASP A 33 -2.14 -20.69 -4.78
N MET A 34 -1.52 -19.73 -5.47
CA MET A 34 -1.62 -18.32 -5.14
C MET A 34 -3.05 -17.79 -5.25
N ALA A 35 -3.78 -18.15 -6.32
CA ALA A 35 -5.18 -17.76 -6.49
C ALA A 35 -6.08 -18.35 -5.39
N LEU A 36 -5.83 -19.61 -4.99
CA LEU A 36 -6.60 -20.29 -3.95
C LEU A 36 -6.31 -19.70 -2.57
N ALA A 37 -5.04 -19.56 -2.20
CA ALA A 37 -4.61 -18.96 -0.94
C ALA A 37 -5.07 -17.50 -0.82
N GLY A 38 -4.95 -16.73 -1.90
CA GLY A 38 -5.47 -15.37 -1.97
C GLY A 38 -6.99 -15.32 -1.80
N SER A 39 -7.74 -16.22 -2.46
CA SER A 39 -9.20 -16.28 -2.31
C SER A 39 -9.61 -16.67 -0.90
N ALA A 40 -8.85 -17.55 -0.24
CA ALA A 40 -9.12 -17.96 1.13
C ALA A 40 -8.89 -16.83 2.14
N THR A 41 -7.76 -16.12 2.00
CA THR A 41 -7.45 -14.98 2.87
C THR A 41 -8.41 -13.82 2.65
N ASP A 42 -8.84 -13.55 1.41
CA ASP A 42 -9.88 -12.55 1.13
C ASP A 42 -11.21 -12.93 1.80
N CYS A 43 -11.65 -14.18 1.66
CA CYS A 43 -12.86 -14.66 2.30
C CYS A 43 -12.82 -14.46 3.82
N LEU A 44 -11.69 -14.82 4.44
CA LEU A 44 -11.49 -14.70 5.88
C LEU A 44 -11.60 -13.25 6.34
N LYS A 45 -10.89 -12.33 5.67
CA LYS A 45 -10.94 -10.89 5.96
C LYS A 45 -12.37 -10.35 5.87
N ARG A 46 -13.11 -10.73 4.83
CA ARG A 46 -14.49 -10.28 4.61
C ARG A 46 -15.44 -10.79 5.69
N CYS A 47 -15.28 -12.04 6.14
CA CYS A 47 -16.05 -12.58 7.26
C CYS A 47 -15.73 -11.84 8.58
N PHE A 48 -14.45 -11.62 8.89
CA PHE A 48 -14.04 -10.94 10.13
C PHE A 48 -14.45 -9.46 10.18
N ARG A 49 -14.47 -8.78 9.03
CA ARG A 49 -14.92 -7.39 8.92
C ARG A 49 -16.26 -7.15 9.60
N GLN A 50 -17.15 -8.12 9.56
CA GLN A 50 -18.51 -8.01 10.09
C GLN A 50 -18.57 -8.05 11.63
N LEU A 51 -17.46 -8.36 12.30
CA LEU A 51 -17.37 -8.29 13.75
C LEU A 51 -17.22 -6.86 14.28
N GLY A 52 -16.87 -5.89 13.43
CA GLY A 52 -16.87 -4.48 13.80
C GLY A 52 -15.84 -3.62 13.08
N GLU A 53 -15.85 -2.34 13.43
CA GLU A 53 -15.04 -1.27 12.85
C GLU A 53 -13.54 -1.56 12.85
N GLN A 54 -13.00 -2.07 13.96
CA GLN A 54 -11.58 -2.40 14.13
C GLN A 54 -11.12 -3.54 13.20
N PHE A 55 -12.03 -4.36 12.70
CA PHE A 55 -11.73 -5.48 11.79
C PHE A 55 -11.79 -5.07 10.32
N GLY A 56 -11.64 -3.76 10.04
CA GLY A 56 -11.57 -3.23 8.68
C GLY A 56 -12.93 -2.83 8.10
N ASN A 57 -13.98 -2.74 8.91
CA ASN A 57 -15.28 -2.24 8.44
C ASN A 57 -15.23 -0.74 8.12
N LEU A 58 -14.40 0.02 8.85
CA LEU A 58 -14.16 1.45 8.59
C LEU A 58 -13.62 1.72 7.18
N LEU A 59 -12.88 0.77 6.59
CA LEU A 59 -12.33 0.92 5.23
C LEU A 59 -13.40 0.92 4.13
N TYR A 60 -14.66 0.59 4.48
CA TYR A 60 -15.79 0.62 3.57
C TYR A 60 -16.62 1.90 3.70
N ASP A 61 -16.34 2.71 4.72
CA ASP A 61 -16.83 4.08 4.77
C ASP A 61 -16.03 4.94 3.78
N LYS A 62 -16.72 5.65 2.90
CA LYS A 62 -16.10 6.44 1.83
C LYS A 62 -15.22 7.56 2.36
N GLU A 63 -15.61 8.19 3.46
CA GLU A 63 -14.85 9.30 4.04
C GLU A 63 -13.59 8.78 4.73
N ILE A 64 -13.70 7.66 5.45
CA ILE A 64 -12.56 7.06 6.14
C ILE A 64 -11.61 6.40 5.15
N ALA A 65 -12.11 5.73 4.11
CA ALA A 65 -11.29 5.11 3.07
C ALA A 65 -10.43 6.14 2.32
N GLN A 66 -10.96 7.35 2.11
CA GLN A 66 -10.24 8.43 1.44
C GLN A 66 -9.09 8.99 2.30
N ASN A 67 -9.23 8.96 3.63
CA ASN A 67 -8.25 9.50 4.56
C ASN A 67 -7.36 8.40 5.19
N ALA A 68 -7.71 7.13 5.02
CA ALA A 68 -6.96 5.98 5.51
C ALA A 68 -5.51 5.99 4.99
N GLY A 69 -4.55 6.05 5.91
CA GLY A 69 -3.11 6.13 5.58
C GLY A 69 -2.59 7.55 5.31
N LEU A 70 -3.45 8.58 5.33
CA LEU A 70 -3.04 9.99 5.25
C LEU A 70 -2.94 10.65 6.65
N ASP A 71 -3.73 10.14 7.61
CA ASP A 71 -3.76 10.65 8.99
C ASP A 71 -2.68 10.02 9.89
N GLN A 72 -1.40 10.34 9.63
CA GLN A 72 -0.34 10.14 10.64
C GLN A 72 0.15 11.46 11.26
N ASN A 73 -0.45 12.61 10.91
CA ASN A 73 0.02 13.92 11.38
C ASN A 73 -1.05 14.85 11.96
N ARG A 74 -2.18 14.32 12.45
CA ARG A 74 -3.15 15.11 13.23
C ARG A 74 -3.69 14.31 14.40
N SER A 75 -2.97 14.35 15.52
CA SER A 75 -3.54 14.57 16.87
C SER A 75 -2.45 14.42 17.93
N ASN A 76 -1.97 15.56 18.41
CA ASN A 76 -1.26 15.67 19.68
C ASN A 76 -2.30 15.51 20.80
N GLY A 77 -2.25 14.39 21.52
CA GLY A 77 -3.21 14.06 22.59
C GLY A 77 -2.84 12.77 23.32
N THR A 78 -1.84 12.88 24.20
CA THR A 78 -1.43 11.98 25.30
C THR A 78 -2.28 10.72 25.53
N SER A 79 -1.72 9.54 25.22
CA SER A 79 -1.85 8.33 26.03
C SER A 79 -0.76 7.33 25.66
N ALA A 80 0.05 6.98 26.65
CA ALA A 80 1.16 6.04 26.52
C ALA A 80 0.65 4.61 26.32
N SER A 81 1.19 3.91 25.33
CA SER A 81 1.18 2.44 25.27
C SER A 81 2.41 2.00 24.49
N LYS A 82 3.44 1.56 25.24
CA LYS A 82 4.61 0.85 24.71
C LYS A 82 4.12 -0.41 23.99
N ALA A 83 4.39 -0.52 22.69
CA ALA A 83 4.34 -1.80 21.99
C ALA A 83 5.40 -1.84 20.88
N ASN A 84 6.38 -2.71 21.11
CA ASN A 84 7.34 -3.32 20.20
C ASN A 84 7.96 -2.50 19.05
N SER A 85 9.23 -2.16 19.26
CA SER A 85 10.23 -1.85 18.26
C SER A 85 10.40 -2.99 17.24
N MET A 86 9.85 -2.82 16.05
CA MET A 86 10.53 -3.26 14.83
C MET A 86 11.50 -2.16 14.39
N PRO A 87 12.63 -2.50 13.74
CA PRO A 87 13.60 -1.49 13.35
C PRO A 87 12.95 -0.51 12.39
N SER A 88 12.78 0.72 12.85
CA SER A 88 12.43 1.88 12.06
C SER A 88 13.47 1.99 10.94
N THR A 89 13.16 1.46 9.76
CA THR A 89 13.73 2.02 8.54
C THR A 89 13.31 3.47 8.58
N THR A 90 14.27 4.35 8.83
CA THR A 90 14.09 5.78 8.97
C THR A 90 13.37 6.25 7.72
N SER A 91 12.06 6.39 7.81
CA SER A 91 11.22 6.92 6.74
C SER A 91 11.54 8.40 6.67
N ILE A 92 12.63 8.71 5.96
CA ILE A 92 12.95 10.08 5.58
C ILE A 92 11.74 10.54 4.77
N VAL A 93 10.91 11.37 5.39
CA VAL A 93 9.74 11.98 4.77
C VAL A 93 10.28 12.89 3.67
N ARG A 94 10.35 12.36 2.44
CA ARG A 94 10.75 13.10 1.25
C ARG A 94 9.61 14.06 0.91
N LYS A 95 9.94 15.33 0.75
CA LYS A 95 8.99 16.38 0.36
C LYS A 95 9.46 17.03 -0.92
N TYR A 96 8.52 17.33 -1.79
CA TYR A 96 8.75 18.21 -2.93
C TYR A 96 8.94 19.66 -2.46
N GLY A 97 9.40 20.53 -3.35
CA GLY A 97 9.61 21.95 -3.06
C GLY A 97 8.31 22.71 -2.71
N ASP A 98 7.17 22.23 -3.19
CA ASP A 98 5.82 22.72 -2.83
C ASP A 98 5.34 22.26 -1.45
N GLY A 99 6.15 21.47 -0.73
CA GLY A 99 5.84 20.94 0.60
C GLY A 99 4.96 19.69 0.60
N VAL A 100 4.52 19.21 -0.57
CA VAL A 100 3.78 17.96 -0.72
C VAL A 100 4.70 16.79 -0.42
N SER A 101 4.23 15.84 0.40
CA SER A 101 4.97 14.62 0.67
C SER A 101 5.05 13.75 -0.58
N VAL A 102 6.24 13.26 -0.89
CA VAL A 102 6.44 12.22 -1.89
C VAL A 102 5.65 10.99 -1.42
N ASN A 103 4.93 10.37 -2.35
CA ASN A 103 4.10 9.21 -2.05
C ASN A 103 4.91 8.08 -1.37
N GLY A 104 4.22 7.25 -0.57
CA GLY A 104 4.82 6.10 0.10
C GLY A 104 5.28 4.96 -0.83
N ASN A 105 5.01 5.04 -2.13
CA ASN A 105 5.42 4.02 -3.09
C ASN A 105 6.94 4.03 -3.32
N VAL A 106 7.58 2.86 -3.24
CA VAL A 106 9.04 2.66 -3.39
C VAL A 106 9.55 3.26 -4.69
N SER A 107 8.86 3.05 -5.81
CA SER A 107 9.28 3.58 -7.12
C SER A 107 9.28 5.12 -7.19
N GLU A 108 8.39 5.78 -6.47
CA GLU A 108 8.32 7.25 -6.43
C GLU A 108 9.43 7.82 -5.54
N GLN A 109 9.79 7.11 -4.47
CA GLN A 109 10.91 7.46 -3.59
C GLN A 109 12.26 7.28 -4.29
N GLU A 110 12.48 6.17 -4.98
CA GLU A 110 13.70 5.92 -5.76
C GLU A 110 13.86 6.96 -6.88
N ALA A 111 12.79 7.30 -7.58
CA ALA A 111 12.82 8.35 -8.60
C ALA A 111 13.19 9.72 -8.01
N PHE A 112 12.64 10.05 -6.85
CA PHE A 112 12.97 11.30 -6.14
C PHE A 112 14.45 11.35 -5.74
N ASP A 113 14.99 10.24 -5.21
CA ASP A 113 16.40 10.16 -4.82
C ASP A 113 17.31 10.30 -6.04
N GLN A 114 17.01 9.62 -7.15
CA GLN A 114 17.77 9.76 -8.41
C GLN A 114 17.69 11.17 -8.98
N PHE A 115 16.53 11.83 -8.88
CA PHE A 115 16.39 13.23 -9.32
C PHE A 115 17.30 14.14 -8.50
N LYS A 116 17.29 13.98 -7.18
CA LYS A 116 18.12 14.77 -6.27
C LYS A 116 19.61 14.53 -6.52
N GLU A 117 20.01 13.29 -6.78
CA GLU A 117 21.38 12.92 -7.11
C GLU A 117 21.85 13.56 -8.44
N LYS A 118 21.04 13.48 -9.50
CA LYS A 118 21.44 13.97 -10.83
C LYS A 118 21.33 15.49 -10.99
N THR A 119 20.34 16.12 -10.35
CA THR A 119 20.08 17.56 -10.52
C THR A 119 20.62 18.41 -9.38
N GLY A 120 21.02 17.79 -8.27
CA GLY A 120 21.48 18.47 -7.07
C GLY A 120 20.39 19.24 -6.31
N ARG A 121 19.13 19.15 -6.75
CA ARG A 121 17.99 19.85 -6.13
C ARG A 121 16.82 18.90 -5.92
N VAL A 122 15.93 19.30 -5.02
CA VAL A 122 14.65 18.62 -4.79
C VAL A 122 13.68 19.03 -5.91
N PRO A 123 12.90 18.09 -6.49
CA PRO A 123 11.86 18.47 -7.46
C PRO A 123 10.84 19.40 -6.79
N ALA A 124 10.46 20.47 -7.47
CA ALA A 124 9.51 21.45 -6.96
C ALA A 124 8.11 20.86 -6.80
N THR A 125 7.71 19.96 -7.71
CA THR A 125 6.40 19.30 -7.68
C THR A 125 6.50 17.86 -8.18
N LYS A 126 5.43 17.09 -7.97
CA LYS A 126 5.27 15.74 -8.53
C LYS A 126 5.37 15.71 -10.06
N ASP A 127 4.82 16.72 -10.73
CA ASP A 127 4.80 16.74 -12.19
C ASP A 127 6.17 17.05 -12.79
N GLU A 128 7.02 17.82 -12.09
CA GLU A 128 8.43 17.99 -12.49
C GLU A 128 9.18 16.66 -12.45
N LEU A 129 8.98 15.87 -11.39
CA LEU A 129 9.60 14.54 -11.27
C LEU A 129 9.15 13.61 -12.42
N ARG A 130 7.85 13.63 -12.76
CA ARG A 130 7.30 12.85 -13.88
C ARG A 130 7.86 13.27 -15.24
N ASN A 131 7.94 14.57 -15.50
CA ASN A 131 8.48 15.09 -16.76
C ASN A 131 9.96 14.74 -16.93
N TRP A 132 10.73 14.75 -15.83
CA TRP A 132 12.13 14.33 -15.85
C TRP A 132 12.29 12.83 -16.10
N LEU A 133 11.47 11.98 -15.48
CA LEU A 133 11.46 10.53 -15.75
C LEU A 133 11.13 10.23 -17.23
N ALA A 134 10.13 10.94 -17.77
CA ALA A 134 9.76 10.80 -19.18
C ALA A 134 10.92 11.23 -20.12
N SER A 135 11.63 12.30 -19.76
CA SER A 135 12.80 12.78 -20.51
C SER A 135 13.97 11.80 -20.49
N GLN A 136 14.21 11.10 -19.36
CA GLN A 136 15.24 10.06 -19.29
C GLN A 136 14.89 8.84 -20.16
N ARG A 137 13.60 8.50 -20.26
CA ARG A 137 13.14 7.39 -21.12
C ARG A 137 13.19 7.73 -22.60
N ALA A 138 13.20 9.02 -22.94
CA ALA A 138 13.25 9.52 -24.31
C ALA A 138 14.67 9.63 -24.89
N THR A 139 15.72 9.39 -24.10
CA THR A 139 17.09 9.30 -24.64
C THR A 139 17.22 8.03 -25.49
N PRO A 140 17.32 8.12 -26.83
CA PRO A 140 17.53 6.94 -27.65
C PRO A 140 18.95 6.46 -27.43
N THR A 141 19.11 5.21 -26.98
CA THR A 141 20.39 4.49 -27.09
C THR A 141 20.80 4.51 -28.57
N PRO A 142 21.98 5.04 -28.94
CA PRO A 142 22.47 4.83 -30.30
C PRO A 142 22.68 3.33 -30.47
N ALA A 143 21.94 2.73 -31.41
CA ALA A 143 22.13 1.35 -31.81
C ALA A 143 23.59 1.18 -32.25
N SER A 144 24.36 0.43 -31.47
CA SER A 144 25.73 0.08 -31.82
C SER A 144 25.68 -0.75 -33.09
N VAL A 145 26.14 -0.15 -34.18
CA VAL A 145 26.30 -0.77 -35.50
C VAL A 145 27.36 -1.86 -35.35
N ALA A 146 26.97 -3.12 -35.54
CA ALA A 146 27.91 -4.22 -35.71
C ALA A 146 28.22 -4.33 -37.21
N ALA A 147 29.49 -4.08 -37.57
CA ALA A 147 30.10 -4.42 -38.84
C ALA A 147 31.26 -5.38 -38.56
#